data_AF-A0A847X3B3-F1
#
_entry.id   AF-A0A847X3B3-F1
#
_cell.length_a   1.000
_cell.length_b   1.000
_cell.length_c   1.000
_cell.angle_alpha   90.00
_cell.angle_beta   90.00
_cell.angle_gamma   90.00
#
_symmetry.space_group_name_H-M   'P 1'
#
loop_
_entity.id
_entity.type
_entity.pdbx_description
1 polymer ?
#
loop_
_entity_poly.entity_id
_entity_poly.type
_entity_poly.pdbx_seq_one_letter_code
_entity_poly.pdbx_strand_id
1 'polypeptide(L)' 'MEKFNKKIILILSLFVVVFVAFVLYMTYFQIVRAEDVARHEYNKRLWVDENKIERGAIYDRNGNLLAETKKD' A
#
# COMPACT_ATOMS: atom_id res chain seq x y z
N MET A 1 -33.29 9.30 35.62
CA MET A 1 -33.52 9.33 34.15
C MET A 1 -32.61 10.36 33.46
N GLU A 2 -32.77 11.66 33.71
CA GLU A 2 -31.95 12.75 33.14
C GLU A 2 -30.41 12.55 33.18
N LYS A 3 -29.84 12.28 34.36
CA LYS A 3 -28.40 12.06 34.52
C LYS A 3 -27.89 10.82 33.78
N PHE A 4 -28.71 9.79 33.64
CA PHE A 4 -28.35 8.55 32.97
C PHE A 4 -28.31 8.76 31.45
N ASN A 5 -29.30 9.45 30.90
CA ASN A 5 -29.35 9.82 29.48
C ASN A 5 -28.17 10.73 29.10
N LYS A 6 -27.81 11.71 29.94
CA LYS A 6 -26.62 12.57 29.70
C LYS A 6 -25.32 11.78 29.62
N LYS A 7 -25.14 10.76 30.47
CA LYS A 7 -23.96 9.88 30.43
C LYS A 7 -23.94 9.02 29.18
N ILE A 8 -25.08 8.46 28.77
CA ILE A 8 -25.20 7.68 27.53
C ILE A 8 -24.85 8.55 26.31
N ILE A 9 -25.41 9.76 26.23
CA ILE A 9 -25.14 10.70 25.14
C ILE A 9 -23.65 11.07 25.09
N LEU A 10 -23.02 11.29 26.25
CA LEU A 10 -21.59 11.59 26.32
C LEU A 10 -20.73 10.44 25.79
N ILE A 11 -21.04 9.19 26.18
CA ILE A 11 -20.34 8.01 25.68
C ILE A 11 -20.56 7.84 24.18
N LEU A 12 -21.80 7.98 23.71
CA LEU A 12 -22.14 7.90 22.28
C LEU A 12 -21.38 8.97 21.48
N SER A 13 -21.36 10.21 21.97
CA SER A 13 -20.61 11.30 21.35
C SER A 13 -19.12 11.00 21.27
N LEU A 14 -18.52 10.43 22.32
CA LEU A 14 -17.13 9.98 22.30
C LEU A 14 -16.88 8.96 21.19
N PHE A 15 -17.74 7.95 21.07
CA PHE A 15 -17.62 6.96 19.99
C PHE A 15 -17.73 7.60 18.60
N VAL A 16 -18.68 8.51 18.40
CA VAL A 16 -18.83 9.22 17.13
C VAL A 16 -17.56 10.01 16.80
N VAL A 17 -16.98 10.72 17.77
CA VAL A 17 -15.72 11.47 17.57
C VAL A 17 -14.58 10.54 17.19
N VAL A 18 -14.46 9.38 17.85
CA VAL A 18 -13.44 8.37 17.52
C VAL A 18 -13.63 7.84 16.09
N PHE A 19 -14.86 7.52 15.69
CA PHE A 19 -15.15 7.08 14.33
C PHE A 19 -14.84 8.15 13.29
N VAL A 20 -15.18 9.41 13.55
CA VAL A 20 -14.84 10.52 12.66
C VAL A 20 -13.33 10.68 12.55
N ALA A 21 -12.60 10.64 13.67
CA ALA A 21 -11.14 10.70 13.66
C ALA A 21 -10.52 9.54 12.86
N PHE A 22 -11.08 8.34 13.00
CA PHE A 22 -10.64 7.16 12.25
C PHE A 22 -10.87 7.32 10.74
N VAL A 23 -12.05 7.78 10.32
CA VAL A 23 -12.36 8.04 8.91
C VAL A 23 -11.42 9.11 8.35
N LEU A 24 -11.22 10.22 9.06
CA LEU A 24 -10.31 11.28 8.65
C LEU A 24 -8.87 10.77 8.48
N TYR A 25 -8.39 9.96 9.42
CA TYR A 25 -7.07 9.37 9.32
C TYR A 25 -6.96 8.41 8.12
N MET A 26 -7.96 7.55 7.91
CA MET A 26 -7.99 6.64 6.77
C MET A 26 -8.01 7.40 5.44
N THR A 27 -8.79 8.49 5.34
CA THR A 27 -8.81 9.36 4.16
C THR A 27 -7.45 10.04 3.95
N TYR A 28 -6.83 10.59 5.00
CA TYR A 28 -5.48 11.15 4.92
C TYR A 28 -4.46 10.11 4.44
N PHE A 29 -4.47 8.92 5.05
CA PHE A 29 -3.58 7.83 4.65
C PHE A 29 -3.78 7.46 3.18
N GLN A 30 -5.04 7.37 2.72
CA GLN A 30 -5.34 6.96 1.37
C GLN A 30 -4.93 7.99 0.31
N ILE A 31 -5.09 9.28 0.59
CA ILE A 31 -4.74 10.35 -0.37
C ILE A 31 -3.24 10.64 -0.35
N VAL A 32 -2.62 10.67 0.83
CA VAL A 32 -1.25 11.17 0.99
C VAL A 32 -0.23 10.04 1.05
N ARG A 33 -0.51 8.97 1.80
CA ARG A 33 0.50 7.98 2.17
C ARG A 33 0.43 6.67 1.38
N ALA A 34 -0.72 6.37 0.79
CA ALA A 34 -0.94 5.10 0.09
C ALA A 34 0.01 4.90 -1.10
N GLU A 35 0.29 5.96 -1.86
CA GLU A 35 1.19 5.88 -3.01
C GLU A 35 2.63 5.59 -2.60
N ASP A 36 3.15 6.30 -1.59
CA ASP A 36 4.50 6.06 -1.05
C ASP A 36 4.68 4.62 -0.56
N VAL A 37 3.68 4.09 0.15
CA VAL A 37 3.70 2.73 0.68
C VAL A 37 3.60 1.71 -0.47
N ALA A 38 2.80 2.00 -1.49
CA ALA A 38 2.66 1.12 -2.66
C ALA A 38 3.93 1.08 -3.52
N ARG A 39 4.67 2.19 -3.63
CA ARG A 39 5.90 2.29 -4.43
C ARG A 39 7.18 1.91 -3.65
N HIS A 40 7.05 1.52 -2.40
CA HIS A 40 8.22 1.16 -1.59
C HIS A 40 8.89 -0.11 -2.15
N GLU A 41 10.23 -0.10 -2.29
CA GLU A 41 11.04 -1.23 -2.78
C GLU A 41 10.79 -2.57 -2.03
N TYR A 42 10.45 -2.52 -0.73
CA TYR A 42 10.10 -3.72 0.04
C TYR A 42 8.67 -4.23 -0.21
N ASN A 43 7.88 -3.56 -1.05
CA ASN A 43 6.55 -4.02 -1.43
C ASN A 43 6.67 -5.18 -2.42
N LYS A 44 6.52 -6.42 -1.92
CA LYS A 44 6.51 -7.64 -2.72
C LYS A 44 5.50 -7.66 -3.86
N ARG A 45 4.47 -6.80 -3.85
CA ARG A 45 3.56 -6.65 -4.99
C ARG A 45 4.27 -6.14 -6.25
N LEU A 46 5.30 -5.30 -6.09
CA LEU A 46 6.09 -4.79 -7.22
C LEU A 46 6.90 -5.90 -7.90
N TRP A 47 7.26 -6.97 -7.19
CA TRP A 47 8.00 -8.09 -7.76
C TRP A 47 7.24 -8.81 -8.88
N VAL A 48 5.90 -8.81 -8.84
CA VAL A 48 5.08 -9.38 -9.93
C VAL A 48 5.26 -8.59 -11.21
N ASP A 49 5.40 -7.26 -11.12
CA ASP A 49 5.64 -6.41 -12.27
C ASP A 49 7.10 -6.43 -12.71
N GLU A 50 8.05 -6.50 -11.78
CA GLU A 50 9.48 -6.67 -12.08
C GLU A 50 9.76 -8.00 -12.80
N ASN A 51 9.08 -9.08 -12.42
CA ASN A 51 9.18 -10.39 -13.09
C ASN A 51 8.60 -10.38 -14.52
N LYS A 52 7.79 -9.38 -14.89
CA LYS A 52 7.34 -9.21 -16.29
C LYS A 52 8.41 -8.55 -17.16
N ILE A 53 9.38 -7.86 -16.56
CA ILE A 53 10.46 -7.22 -17.29
C ILE A 53 11.45 -8.31 -17.70
N GLU A 54 11.52 -8.58 -19.00
CA GLU A 54 12.47 -9.54 -19.54
C GLU A 54 13.89 -8.99 -19.46
N ARG A 55 14.80 -9.78 -18.88
CA ARG A 55 16.22 -9.41 -18.85
C ARG A 55 16.80 -9.55 -20.24
N GLY A 56 17.60 -8.55 -20.64
CA GLY A 56 18.31 -8.57 -21.91
C GLY A 56 19.30 -9.73 -22.01
N ALA A 57 19.61 -10.11 -23.25
CA ALA A 57 20.63 -11.10 -23.55
C ALA A 57 22.04 -10.60 -23.19
N ILE A 58 22.88 -11.53 -22.71
CA ILE A 58 24.28 -11.25 -22.36
C ILE A 58 25.17 -11.76 -23.49
N TYR A 59 26.07 -10.91 -23.99
CA TYR A 59 27.00 -11.22 -25.07
C TYR A 59 28.45 -11.11 -24.60
N ASP A 60 29.33 -11.94 -25.15
CA ASP A 60 30.79 -11.77 -25.04
C ASP A 60 31.27 -10.57 -25.89
N ARG A 61 32.52 -10.13 -25.70
CA ARG A 61 33.19 -9.09 -26.48
C ARG A 61 33.17 -9.30 -28.00
N ASN A 62 32.98 -10.54 -28.44
CA ASN A 62 32.90 -10.93 -29.84
C ASN A 62 31.46 -10.96 -30.39
N GLY A 63 30.46 -10.59 -29.58
CA GLY A 63 29.05 -10.64 -29.94
C GLY A 63 28.40 -12.02 -29.83
N ASN A 64 29.09 -13.00 -29.23
CA ASN A 64 28.53 -14.33 -29.01
C ASN A 64 27.55 -14.33 -27.85
N LEU A 65 26.35 -14.89 -28.04
CA LEU A 65 25.32 -15.02 -27.00
C LEU A 65 25.80 -15.97 -25.89
N LEU A 66 25.81 -15.50 -24.65
CA LEU A 66 26.22 -16.27 -23.47
C LEU A 66 25.03 -16.67 -22.59
N ALA A 67 24.01 -15.81 -22.48
CA ALA A 67 22.80 -16.08 -21.72
C ALA A 67 21.61 -15.31 -22.28
N GLU A 68 20.44 -15.94 -22.27
CA GLU A 68 19.17 -15.35 -22.69
C GLU A 68 18.04 -15.74 -21.73
N THR A 69 17.05 -14.86 -21.60
CA THR A 69 15.83 -15.16 -20.84
C THR A 69 14.87 -15.91 -21.76
N LYS A 70 14.51 -17.15 -21.42
CA LYS A 70 13.44 -17.89 -22.12
C LYS A 70 12.17 -17.87 -21.29
N LYS A 71 11.05 -17.64 -21.95
CA LYS A 71 9.70 -17.80 -21.40
C LYS A 71 9.22 -19.21 -21.75
N ASP A 72 8.73 -19.94 -20.75
CA ASP A 72 7.98 -21.19 -20.98
C ASP A 72 6.58 -20.90 -21.51
#